data_AF-A0A9D1VXY1-F1
#
_entry.id   AF-A0A9D1VXY1-F1
#
_cell.length_a   1.000
_cell.length_b   1.000
_cell.length_c   1.000
_cell.angle_alpha   90.00
_cell.angle_beta   90.00
_cell.angle_gamma   90.00
#
_symmetry.space_group_name_H-M   'P 1'
#
loop_
_entity.id
_entity.type
_entity.pdbx_description
1 polymer ?
#
loop_
_entity_poly.entity_id
_entity_poly.type
_entity_poly.pdbx_seq_one_letter_code
_entity_poly.pdbx_strand_id
1 'polypeptide(L)'
;MTYEQIIISTLDSFGVSRSYTGYDYVVHGLLLIIEDRERLDCITKSLYLDIASHFHTSWNCVEKNMRTVVTSVWESHNTELLDLIFNKSRRDRKPTNKEFMKYMYDYILYAGSRIQSSGKNISVLCPISNRYCESLMLFYVRLSRILE
;
A
#
# COMPACT_ATOMS: atom_id res chain seq x y z
N MET A 1 -2.12 3.59 -11.37
CA MET A 1 -1.04 3.65 -10.38
C MET A 1 -0.52 2.24 -10.15
N THR A 2 0.80 2.06 -10.06
CA THR A 2 1.42 0.76 -9.74
C THR A 2 1.27 0.46 -8.24
N TYR A 3 1.36 -0.81 -7.83
CA TYR A 3 1.33 -1.18 -6.40
C TYR A 3 2.41 -0.47 -5.59
N GLU A 4 3.58 -0.29 -6.18
CA GLU A 4 4.69 0.49 -5.61
C GLU A 4 4.27 1.92 -5.22
N GLN A 5 3.55 2.62 -6.10
CA GLN A 5 3.07 3.98 -5.81
C GLN A 5 2.11 4.01 -4.62
N ILE A 6 1.23 3.00 -4.50
CA ILE A 6 0.30 2.88 -3.37
C ILE A 6 1.06 2.63 -2.07
N ILE A 7 2.05 1.74 -2.09
CA ILE A 7 2.89 1.44 -0.92
C ILE A 7 3.59 2.72 -0.46
N ILE A 8 4.28 3.39 -1.37
CA ILE A 8 5.03 4.63 -1.12
C ILE A 8 4.11 5.73 -0.55
N SER A 9 2.96 5.98 -1.19
CA SER A 9 2.02 7.00 -0.70
C SER A 9 1.47 6.67 0.69
N THR A 10 1.29 5.38 0.98
CA THR A 10 0.79 4.92 2.29
C THR A 10 1.84 5.14 3.38
N LEU A 11 3.10 4.76 3.13
CA LEU A 11 4.20 4.97 4.08
C LEU A 11 4.48 6.47 4.32
N ASP A 12 4.40 7.28 3.27
CA ASP A 12 4.53 8.73 3.36
C ASP A 12 3.41 9.35 4.20
N SER A 13 2.18 8.86 4.03
CA SER A 13 1.02 9.30 4.82
C SER A 13 1.13 8.96 6.31
N PHE A 14 1.97 7.98 6.66
CA PHE A 14 2.34 7.69 8.04
C PHE A 14 3.51 8.51 8.56
N GLY A 15 4.21 9.25 7.69
CA GLY A 15 5.38 10.06 8.05
C GLY A 15 6.68 9.24 8.20
N VAL A 16 6.75 8.05 7.62
CA VAL A 16 7.99 7.26 7.64
C VAL A 16 9.05 7.95 6.77
N SER A 17 10.23 8.22 7.33
CA SER A 17 11.30 8.88 6.58
C SER A 17 11.79 8.02 5.41
N ARG A 18 11.75 8.57 4.20
CA ARG A 18 12.28 7.94 2.98
C ARG A 18 13.79 7.69 3.01
N SER A 19 14.55 8.45 3.82
CA SER A 19 15.99 8.24 3.98
C SER A 19 16.33 7.08 4.92
N TYR A 20 15.35 6.56 5.66
CA TYR A 20 15.56 5.45 6.57
C TYR A 20 15.53 4.12 5.81
N THR A 21 16.57 3.31 5.92
CA THR A 21 16.73 2.05 5.17
C THR A 21 15.56 1.06 5.36
N GLY A 22 14.91 1.07 6.53
CA GLY A 22 13.73 0.23 6.76
C GLY A 22 12.56 0.56 5.83
N TYR A 23 12.46 1.80 5.33
CA TYR A 23 11.46 2.21 4.35
C TYR A 23 11.56 1.36 3.09
N ASP A 24 12.74 1.28 2.49
CA ASP A 24 12.99 0.51 1.26
C ASP A 24 12.78 -0.98 1.48
N TYR A 25 13.12 -1.50 2.68
CA TYR A 25 12.87 -2.90 3.02
C TYR A 25 11.37 -3.23 3.04
N VAL A 26 10.54 -2.33 3.57
CA VAL A 26 9.08 -2.51 3.57
C VAL A 26 8.51 -2.40 2.17
N VAL A 27 8.96 -1.42 1.37
CA VAL A 27 8.53 -1.28 -0.03
C VAL A 27 8.85 -2.53 -0.83
N HIS A 28 10.12 -2.93 -0.85
CA HIS A 28 10.56 -4.12 -1.57
C HIS A 28 9.89 -5.40 -1.05
N GLY A 29 9.78 -5.53 0.28
CA GLY A 29 9.14 -6.68 0.89
C GLY A 29 7.66 -6.82 0.52
N LEU A 30 6.90 -5.72 0.46
CA LEU A 30 5.50 -5.75 0.05
C LEU A 30 5.36 -6.11 -1.43
N LEU A 31 6.26 -5.64 -2.29
CA LEU A 31 6.28 -6.03 -3.70
C LEU A 31 6.54 -7.53 -3.87
N LEU A 32 7.49 -8.11 -3.12
CA LEU A 32 7.74 -9.55 -3.12
C LEU A 32 6.53 -10.37 -2.64
N ILE A 33 5.81 -9.90 -1.62
CA ILE A 33 4.59 -10.56 -1.13
C ILE A 33 3.45 -10.48 -2.17
N ILE A 34 3.37 -9.37 -2.92
CA ILE A 34 2.39 -9.23 -4.01
C ILE A 34 2.68 -10.21 -5.14
N GLU A 35 3.96 -10.43 -5.47
CA GLU A 35 4.37 -11.42 -6.45
C GLU A 35 4.04 -12.84 -5.99
N ASP A 36 4.39 -13.19 -4.75
CA ASP A 36 4.01 -14.47 -4.17
C ASP A 36 3.79 -14.36 -2.65
N ARG A 37 2.53 -14.63 -2.29
CA ARG A 37 1.98 -14.48 -0.95
C ARG A 37 2.57 -15.45 0.07
N GLU A 38 3.10 -16.60 -0.34
CA GLU A 38 3.65 -17.62 0.57
C GLU A 38 4.82 -17.07 1.41
N ARG A 39 5.47 -15.99 0.95
CA ARG A 39 6.51 -15.26 1.71
C ARG A 39 6.04 -14.74 3.06
N LEU A 40 4.74 -14.46 3.22
CA LEU A 40 4.17 -14.08 4.53
C LEU A 40 4.17 -15.24 5.52
N ASP A 41 4.04 -16.48 5.06
CA ASP A 41 3.98 -17.64 5.93
C ASP A 41 5.33 -17.89 6.58
N CYS A 42 6.41 -17.73 5.80
CA CYS A 42 7.79 -17.99 6.21
C CYS A 42 8.69 -16.74 6.20
N ILE A 43 8.28 -15.67 6.91
CA ILE A 43 8.95 -14.36 6.82
C ILE A 43 10.47 -14.39 7.06
N THR A 44 10.97 -15.16 8.04
CA THR A 44 12.41 -15.21 8.35
C THR A 44 13.22 -16.02 7.35
N LYS A 45 12.62 -17.07 6.76
CA LYS A 45 13.30 -18.03 5.88
C LYS A 45 13.04 -17.80 4.40
N SER A 46 12.21 -16.80 4.08
CA SER A 46 11.91 -16.40 2.72
C SER A 46 12.05 -14.89 2.62
N LEU A 47 11.04 -14.11 3.03
CA LEU A 47 11.01 -12.67 2.83
C LEU A 47 12.26 -11.92 3.31
N TYR A 48 12.71 -12.17 4.54
CA TYR A 48 13.89 -11.49 5.08
C TYR A 48 15.18 -11.90 4.38
N LEU A 49 15.28 -13.14 3.90
CA LEU A 49 16.44 -13.59 3.11
C LEU A 49 16.45 -12.94 1.73
N ASP A 50 15.29 -12.85 1.07
CA ASP A 50 15.15 -12.22 -0.24
C ASP A 50 15.53 -10.72 -0.16
N ILE A 51 14.97 -9.99 0.83
CA ILE A 51 15.32 -8.58 1.08
C ILE A 51 16.80 -8.45 1.43
N ALA A 52 17.32 -9.32 2.31
CA ALA A 52 18.72 -9.27 2.72
C ALA A 52 19.67 -9.48 1.54
N SER A 53 19.34 -10.41 0.64
CA SER A 53 20.09 -10.66 -0.59
C SER A 53 20.06 -9.45 -1.52
N HIS A 54 18.89 -8.81 -1.70
CA HIS A 54 18.75 -7.64 -2.55
C HIS A 54 19.55 -6.43 -2.06
N PHE A 55 19.53 -6.16 -0.76
CA PHE A 55 20.20 -5.01 -0.15
C PHE A 55 21.59 -5.32 0.42
N HIS A 56 22.15 -6.49 0.10
CA HIS A 56 23.47 -6.94 0.59
C HIS A 56 23.65 -6.78 2.11
N THR A 57 22.65 -7.22 2.87
CA THR A 57 22.63 -7.13 4.33
C THR A 57 22.31 -8.50 4.96
N SER A 58 22.10 -8.54 6.29
CA SER A 58 21.66 -9.76 6.99
C SER A 58 20.15 -9.72 7.27
N TRP A 59 19.52 -10.91 7.35
CA TRP A 59 18.11 -11.03 7.72
C TRP A 59 17.79 -10.40 9.10
N ASN A 60 18.75 -10.43 10.03
CA ASN A 60 18.64 -9.75 11.33
C ASN A 60 18.56 -8.23 11.17
N CYS A 61 19.36 -7.66 10.27
CA CYS A 61 19.31 -6.24 9.95
C CYS A 61 17.97 -5.87 9.31
N VAL A 62 17.44 -6.72 8.42
CA VAL A 62 16.11 -6.52 7.81
C VAL A 62 15.02 -6.50 8.88
N GLU A 63 14.94 -7.54 9.73
CA GLU A 63 13.94 -7.63 10.81
C GLU A 63 13.96 -6.40 11.70
N LYS A 64 15.15 -6.02 12.18
CA LYS A 64 15.33 -4.89 13.10
C LYS A 64 14.86 -3.59 12.47
N ASN A 65 15.26 -3.31 11.23
CA ASN A 65 14.88 -2.07 10.55
C ASN A 65 13.38 -2.04 10.23
N MET A 66 12.78 -3.17 9.83
CA MET A 66 11.33 -3.25 9.64
C MET A 66 10.59 -2.99 10.95
N ARG A 67 11.05 -3.54 12.07
CA ARG A 67 10.45 -3.29 13.40
C ARG A 67 10.48 -1.81 13.81
N THR A 68 11.52 -1.08 13.42
CA THR A 68 11.55 0.39 13.58
C THR A 68 10.46 1.05 12.74
N VAL A 69 10.29 0.67 11.46
CA VAL A 69 9.20 1.21 10.62
C VAL A 69 7.83 0.91 11.21
N VAL A 70 7.60 -0.32 11.68
CA VAL A 70 6.35 -0.69 12.35
C VAL A 70 6.08 0.21 13.56
N THR A 71 7.12 0.54 14.32
CA THR A 71 7.02 1.44 15.47
C THR A 71 6.66 2.86 15.02
N SER A 72 7.35 3.40 14.01
CA SER A 72 7.05 4.73 13.47
C SER A 72 5.64 4.83 12.89
N VAL A 73 5.16 3.79 12.18
CA VAL A 73 3.78 3.75 11.68
C VAL A 73 2.80 3.72 12.85
N TRP A 74 3.04 2.88 13.85
CA TRP A 74 2.15 2.75 15.01
C TRP A 74 2.02 4.03 15.84
N GLU A 75 3.08 4.84 15.88
CA GLU A 75 3.13 6.14 16.56
C GLU A 75 2.65 7.30 15.68
N SER A 76 2.18 7.02 14.46
CA SER A 76 1.73 8.04 13.51
C SER A 76 0.49 8.78 14.00
N HIS A 77 0.45 10.09 13.72
CA HIS A 77 -0.72 10.94 14.00
C HIS A 77 -1.89 10.69 13.04
N ASN A 78 -1.66 9.96 11.94
CA ASN A 78 -2.70 9.60 10.97
C ASN A 78 -3.55 8.43 11.48
N THR A 79 -4.34 8.72 12.53
CA THR A 79 -5.13 7.72 13.25
C THR A 79 -6.24 7.10 12.40
N GLU A 80 -6.79 7.85 11.43
CA GLU A 80 -7.79 7.38 10.48
C GLU A 80 -7.22 6.32 9.54
N LEU A 81 -6.05 6.57 8.94
CA LEU A 81 -5.39 5.59 8.08
C LEU A 81 -4.92 4.38 8.89
N LEU A 82 -4.44 4.59 10.12
CA LEU A 82 -4.12 3.49 11.03
C LEU A 82 -5.35 2.62 11.32
N ASP A 83 -6.50 3.22 11.62
CA ASP A 83 -7.75 2.47 11.88
C ASP A 83 -8.24 1.72 10.64
N LEU A 84 -8.07 2.32 9.46
CA LEU A 84 -8.42 1.72 8.17
C LEU A 84 -7.58 0.48 7.88
N ILE A 85 -6.27 0.52 8.12
CA ILE A 85 -5.34 -0.57 7.80
C ILE A 85 -5.33 -1.64 8.89
N PHE A 86 -5.27 -1.24 10.16
CA PHE A 86 -5.04 -2.17 11.27
C PHE A 86 -6.31 -2.61 11.99
N ASN A 87 -7.49 -2.15 11.52
CA ASN A 87 -8.81 -2.37 12.12
C ASN A 87 -8.88 -1.88 13.57
N LYS A 88 -9.76 -0.91 13.83
CA LYS A 88 -9.97 -0.28 15.14
C LYS A 88 -10.13 -1.26 16.32
N SER A 89 -10.63 -2.47 16.09
CA SER A 89 -10.77 -3.53 17.10
C SER A 89 -9.45 -4.18 17.55
N ARG A 90 -8.33 -3.95 16.85
CA ARG A 90 -7.01 -4.53 17.10
C ARG A 90 -5.96 -3.48 17.48
N ARG A 91 -6.41 -2.33 18.01
CA ARG A 91 -5.57 -1.22 18.49
C ARG A 91 -5.04 -1.41 19.92
N ASP A 92 -5.28 -2.59 20.51
CA ASP A 92 -4.83 -2.95 21.85
C ASP A 92 -3.30 -3.13 21.94
N ARG A 93 -2.65 -3.51 20.84
CA ARG A 93 -1.20 -3.69 20.80
C ARG A 93 -0.59 -3.36 19.43
N LYS A 94 0.67 -2.93 19.45
CA LYS A 94 1.49 -2.74 18.24
C LYS A 94 1.63 -4.08 17.49
N PRO A 95 1.40 -4.13 16.17
CA PRO A 95 1.55 -5.36 15.39
C PRO A 95 3.01 -5.84 15.35
N THR A 96 3.19 -7.16 15.21
CA THR A 96 4.49 -7.74 14.82
C THR A 96 4.82 -7.41 13.36
N ASN A 97 6.09 -7.58 12.95
CA ASN A 97 6.47 -7.36 11.54
C ASN A 97 5.62 -8.21 10.56
N LYS A 98 5.34 -9.48 10.91
CA LYS A 98 4.50 -10.36 10.07
C LYS A 98 3.07 -9.85 9.97
N GLU A 99 2.46 -9.47 11.09
CA GLU A 99 1.11 -8.88 11.11
C GLU A 99 1.07 -7.56 10.33
N PHE A 100 2.06 -6.69 10.52
CA PHE A 100 2.17 -5.43 9.80
C PHE A 100 2.21 -5.64 8.28
N MET A 101 3.12 -6.50 7.79
CA MET A 101 3.22 -6.77 6.36
C MET A 101 1.93 -7.37 5.80
N LYS A 102 1.24 -8.23 6.57
CA LYS A 102 -0.05 -8.79 6.19
C LYS A 102 -1.13 -7.72 6.07
N TYR A 103 -1.30 -6.85 7.06
CA TYR A 103 -2.32 -5.80 7.03
C TYR A 103 -2.06 -4.78 5.92
N MET A 104 -0.80 -4.39 5.73
CA MET A 104 -0.40 -3.52 4.61
C MET A 104 -0.72 -4.18 3.28
N TYR A 105 -0.34 -5.46 3.08
CA TYR A 105 -0.65 -6.22 1.88
C TYR A 105 -2.16 -6.26 1.57
N ASP A 106 -2.98 -6.61 2.57
CA ASP A 106 -4.44 -6.68 2.43
C ASP A 106 -5.01 -5.30 2.02
N TYR A 107 -4.53 -4.22 2.64
CA TYR A 107 -4.91 -2.85 2.29
C TYR A 107 -4.49 -2.46 0.86
N ILE A 108 -3.25 -2.76 0.46
CA ILE A 108 -2.72 -2.40 -0.85
C ILE A 108 -3.46 -3.11 -1.98
N LEU A 109 -3.80 -4.40 -1.80
CA LEU A 109 -4.62 -5.12 -2.77
C LEU A 109 -6.03 -4.54 -2.86
N TYR A 110 -6.64 -4.22 -1.73
CA TYR A 110 -7.95 -3.57 -1.71
C TYR A 110 -7.91 -2.21 -2.42
N ALA A 111 -6.94 -1.35 -2.10
CA ALA A 111 -6.75 -0.05 -2.74
C ALA A 111 -6.49 -0.18 -4.25
N GLY A 112 -5.66 -1.15 -4.66
CA GLY A 112 -5.39 -1.45 -6.07
C GLY A 112 -6.64 -1.92 -6.83
N SER A 113 -7.52 -2.70 -6.20
CA SER A 113 -8.77 -3.17 -6.82
C SER A 113 -9.76 -2.03 -7.11
N ARG A 114 -9.84 -0.99 -6.26
CA ARG A 114 -10.71 0.18 -6.50
C ARG A 114 -10.28 0.99 -7.73
N ILE A 115 -8.99 0.97 -8.08
CA ILE A 115 -8.47 1.65 -9.27
C ILE A 115 -8.96 0.95 -10.55
N GLN A 116 -9.13 -0.37 -10.55
CA GLN A 116 -9.71 -1.10 -11.67
C GLN A 116 -11.22 -0.81 -11.81
N SER A 117 -11.94 -0.66 -10.69
CA SER A 117 -13.36 -0.32 -10.66
C SER A 117 -13.67 1.14 -11.03
N SER A 118 -12.78 2.08 -10.67
CA SER A 118 -12.85 3.49 -11.10
C SER A 118 -12.38 3.68 -12.55
N GLY A 119 -11.84 2.64 -13.17
CA GLY A 119 -11.61 2.50 -14.61
C GLY A 119 -12.80 1.89 -15.35
N LYS A 120 -14.04 1.97 -14.83
CA LYS A 120 -15.20 1.94 -15.73
C LYS A 120 -15.03 3.10 -16.69
N ASN A 121 -14.58 2.79 -17.91
CA ASN A 121 -14.79 3.63 -19.08
C ASN A 121 -16.29 3.93 -19.13
N ILE A 122 -16.72 5.04 -18.54
CA ILE A 122 -18.03 5.58 -18.84
C ILE A 122 -17.88 6.05 -20.28
N SER A 123 -18.28 5.22 -21.24
CA SER A 123 -18.38 5.62 -22.63
C SER A 123 -19.55 6.60 -22.74
N VAL A 124 -19.30 7.87 -22.38
CA VAL A 124 -20.26 8.95 -22.57
C VAL A 124 -20.19 9.35 -24.04
N LEU A 125 -21.24 9.04 -24.78
CA LEU A 125 -21.45 9.61 -26.11
C LEU A 125 -21.91 11.06 -25.92
N CYS A 126 -21.29 11.98 -26.66
CA CYS A 126 -21.73 13.37 -26.68
C CYS A 126 -23.17 13.43 -27.20
N PRO A 127 -24.13 14.05 -26.47
CA PRO A 127 -25.53 14.10 -26.90
C PRO A 127 -25.73 14.84 -28.24
N ILE A 128 -24.78 15.69 -28.62
CA ILE A 128 -24.85 16.55 -29.81
C ILE A 128 -24.22 15.85 -31.02
N SER A 129 -23.05 15.22 -30.84
CA SER A 129 -22.30 14.63 -31.97
C SER A 129 -22.43 13.11 -32.06
N ASN A 130 -23.00 12.46 -31.04
CA ASN A 130 -23.03 11.01 -30.85
C ASN A 130 -21.66 10.32 -31.02
N ARG A 131 -20.59 11.06 -30.74
CA ARG A 131 -19.20 10.58 -30.73
C ARG A 131 -18.64 10.65 -29.31
N TYR A 132 -17.62 9.84 -29.06
CA TYR A 132 -16.85 9.93 -27.83
C TYR A 132 -16.19 11.32 -27.72
N CYS A 133 -16.33 11.95 -26.55
CA CYS A 133 -15.71 13.22 -26.25
C CYS A 133 -14.97 13.14 -24.91
N GLU A 134 -13.64 13.18 -24.97
CA GLU A 134 -12.75 13.05 -23.82
C GLU A 134 -12.99 14.16 -22.78
N SER A 135 -13.26 15.39 -23.22
CA SER A 135 -13.56 16.51 -22.32
C SER A 135 -14.86 16.31 -21.54
N LEU A 136 -15.88 15.70 -22.17
CA LEU A 136 -17.14 15.37 -21.51
C LEU A 136 -16.96 14.21 -20.52
N MET A 137 -16.15 13.21 -20.88
CA MET A 137 -15.83 12.10 -19.99
C MET A 137 -15.15 12.59 -18.70
N LEU A 138 -14.14 13.46 -18.84
CA LEU A 138 -13.43 14.06 -17.71
C LEU A 138 -14.36 14.92 -16.84
N PHE A 139 -15.31 15.63 -17.46
CA PHE A 139 -16.33 16.39 -16.73
C PHE A 139 -17.24 15.48 -15.90
N TYR A 140 -17.80 14.42 -16.49
CA TYR A 140 -18.70 13.49 -15.79
C TYR A 140 -17.99 12.69 -14.69
N VAL A 141 -16.74 12.26 -14.92
CA VAL A 141 -15.92 11.59 -13.89
C VAL A 141 -15.60 12.53 -12.72
N ARG A 142 -15.41 13.83 -13.00
CA ARG A 142 -15.25 14.83 -11.93
C ARG A 142 -16.57 15.08 -11.19
N LEU A 143 -17.69 15.17 -11.90
CA LEU A 143 -19.00 15.38 -11.32
C LEU A 143 -19.42 14.23 -10.40
N SER A 144 -19.16 12.98 -10.80
CA SER A 144 -19.47 11.80 -10.00
C SER A 144 -18.68 11.73 -8.69
N ARG A 145 -17.47 12.30 -8.66
CA ARG A 145 -16.64 12.39 -7.45
C ARG A 145 -17.06 13.51 -6.48
N ILE A 146 -17.92 14.43 -6.92
CA ILE A 146 -18.47 15.52 -6.08
C ILE A 146 -19.79 15.09 -5.43
N LEU A 147 -20.45 14.05 -5.95
CA LEU A 147 -21.77 13.57 -5.52
C LEU A 147 -21.70 12.33 -4.61
N GLU A 148 -20.51 11.83 -4.28
CA GLU A 148 -20.24 10.83 -3.21
C GLU A 148 -19.74 11.52 -1.94
#